data_AF-A0A6J4XRM9-F1
#
_entry.id   AF-A0A6J4XRM9-F1
#
_cell.length_a   1.000
_cell.length_b   1.000
_cell.length_c   1.000
_cell.angle_alpha   90.00
_cell.angle_beta   90.00
_cell.angle_gamma   90.00
#
_symmetry.space_group_name_H-M   'P 1'
#
loop_
_entity.id
_entity.type
_entity.pdbx_description
1 polymer ?
#
loop_
_entity_poly.entity_id
_entity_poly.type
_entity_poly.pdbx_seq_one_letter_code
_entity_poly.pdbx_strand_id
1 'polypeptide(L)'
;MSDIENFNIRTHVIDSIVETFDTMVSMEIEVSDLEPPDTAGVSRMVAAVNFAGNAIGLINIQVTADLSRLMMANMLDLEPEEIEDESEIKDMLGEISNIVGGNLKSALNDAGHPCVISTPSLTYGADFTIKSLSMDRFERYVFSYQEELIFVEVGLKAQQITGDGDDFSSTDVLGKLAHVDIEKINALDIKAQVSEAVIDVFDTMLSARLEPTDTIPSESLEDLRNVGSVSFAGDATGMISIQVGDNFARALAAEMLGMEIEELEGDEEIKDMMGEVANIVGGNLKSAFTDAGLACALSTPSFTTGTDFRIESLNMEKYERFAFRSDDNIVFVEMGVKISELVQAAGQQGKDIHYAVGDKDAENDTAEEAVTAAPQEVNEVQETAAAQAPAKEPPPSDSPSQPAAAQTAQPPPAAPPVQEAAPHSPASSGTKRPEDFDLDLLLDIPLEIKVELGRTRIQIQELLNLSPGSAVRLVRLEGEPVDILANDTLIARGEVVVQNEKYGIRVTEITSRLDRIRSFSI
;
A
#
# COMPACT_ATOMS: atom_id res chain seq x y z
N MET A 1 -19.85 6.77 -16.03
CA MET A 1 -19.00 5.65 -16.43
C MET A 1 -18.89 5.67 -17.93
N SER A 2 -17.67 5.77 -18.45
CA SER A 2 -17.36 5.20 -19.77
C SER A 2 -17.48 3.67 -19.70
N ASP A 3 -17.35 3.00 -20.83
CA ASP A 3 -17.17 1.56 -20.87
C ASP A 3 -15.68 1.24 -20.68
N ILE A 4 -15.33 0.33 -19.77
CA ILE A 4 -13.94 -0.06 -19.52
C ILE A 4 -13.34 -0.83 -20.70
N GLU A 5 -14.17 -1.52 -21.49
CA GLU A 5 -13.73 -2.19 -22.73
C GLU A 5 -13.19 -1.17 -23.74
N ASN A 6 -13.67 0.07 -23.67
CA ASN A 6 -13.32 1.18 -24.55
C ASN A 6 -12.33 2.18 -23.91
N PHE A 7 -11.81 1.91 -22.72
CA PHE A 7 -10.80 2.75 -22.07
C PHE A 7 -9.45 2.68 -22.80
N ASN A 8 -8.80 3.83 -23.03
CA ASN A 8 -7.57 3.92 -23.82
C ASN A 8 -6.31 3.71 -22.94
N ILE A 9 -6.08 2.44 -22.55
CA ILE A 9 -4.88 2.03 -21.79
C ILE A 9 -3.60 2.50 -22.51
N ARG A 10 -3.52 2.25 -23.82
CA ARG A 10 -2.31 2.47 -24.62
C ARG A 10 -1.75 3.89 -24.53
N THR A 11 -2.57 4.93 -24.65
CA THR A 11 -2.07 6.31 -24.52
C THR A 11 -1.62 6.62 -23.11
N HIS A 12 -2.44 6.33 -22.08
CA HIS A 12 -2.07 6.66 -20.70
C HIS A 12 -0.79 5.94 -20.23
N VAL A 13 -0.56 4.72 -20.70
CA VAL A 13 0.62 3.93 -20.31
C VAL A 13 1.86 4.31 -21.13
N ILE A 14 1.74 4.51 -22.44
CA ILE A 14 2.88 4.94 -23.27
C ILE A 14 3.34 6.34 -22.87
N ASP A 15 2.42 7.30 -22.76
CA ASP A 15 2.76 8.69 -22.43
C ASP A 15 3.42 8.75 -21.04
N SER A 16 2.86 8.05 -20.04
CA SER A 16 3.43 8.02 -18.69
C SER A 16 4.78 7.28 -18.60
N ILE A 17 5.01 6.22 -19.38
CA ILE A 17 6.30 5.51 -19.38
C ILE A 17 7.38 6.40 -20.01
N VAL A 18 7.09 7.00 -21.18
CA VAL A 18 8.04 7.90 -21.86
C VAL A 18 8.35 9.12 -20.99
N GLU A 19 7.32 9.77 -20.40
CA GLU A 19 7.52 10.92 -19.51
C GLU A 19 8.33 10.56 -18.25
N THR A 20 8.12 9.39 -17.66
CA THR A 20 8.90 8.96 -16.47
C THR A 20 10.37 8.69 -16.82
N PHE A 21 10.64 8.00 -17.94
CA PHE A 21 12.01 7.71 -18.35
C PHE A 21 12.78 8.96 -18.82
N ASP A 22 12.11 9.88 -19.53
CA ASP A 22 12.68 11.17 -19.94
C ASP A 22 13.00 12.07 -18.72
N THR A 23 12.06 12.21 -17.78
CA THR A 23 12.18 13.20 -16.68
C THR A 23 12.92 12.69 -15.45
N MET A 24 12.75 11.42 -15.06
CA MET A 24 13.35 10.85 -13.82
C MET A 24 14.63 10.07 -14.09
N VAL A 25 14.72 9.38 -15.23
CA VAL A 25 15.84 8.49 -15.57
C VAL A 25 16.81 9.11 -16.59
N SER A 26 16.47 10.28 -17.16
CA SER A 26 17.22 10.95 -18.23
C SER A 26 17.46 10.07 -19.48
N MET A 27 16.47 9.23 -19.83
CA MET A 27 16.55 8.25 -20.93
C MET A 27 15.44 8.47 -21.96
N GLU A 28 15.79 9.00 -23.13
CA GLU A 28 14.91 9.02 -24.31
C GLU A 28 14.64 7.58 -24.79
N ILE A 29 13.43 7.06 -24.53
CA ILE A 29 13.00 5.70 -24.95
C ILE A 29 11.97 5.76 -26.08
N GLU A 30 12.08 4.85 -27.06
CA GLU A 30 11.12 4.75 -28.17
C GLU A 30 10.21 3.52 -28.05
N VAL A 31 8.94 3.64 -28.47
CA VAL A 31 8.00 2.49 -28.55
C VAL A 31 8.43 1.56 -29.67
N SER A 32 8.50 0.26 -29.37
CA SER A 32 8.99 -0.78 -30.26
C SER A 32 7.91 -1.80 -30.63
N ASP A 33 7.92 -2.26 -31.89
CA ASP A 33 7.07 -3.36 -32.39
C ASP A 33 7.77 -4.74 -32.25
N LEU A 34 8.88 -4.83 -31.52
CA LEU A 34 9.60 -6.09 -31.29
C LEU A 34 8.81 -7.04 -30.36
N GLU A 35 8.81 -8.33 -30.68
CA GLU A 35 8.38 -9.36 -29.74
C GLU A 35 9.36 -9.45 -28.56
N PRO A 36 8.90 -9.70 -27.32
CA PRO A 36 9.79 -9.92 -26.19
C PRO A 36 10.69 -11.15 -26.44
N PRO A 37 11.99 -11.06 -26.12
CA PRO A 37 12.92 -12.17 -26.30
C PRO A 37 12.59 -13.31 -25.32
N ASP A 38 13.13 -14.49 -25.61
CA ASP A 38 13.26 -15.52 -24.59
C ASP A 38 14.16 -14.98 -23.46
N THR A 39 13.67 -15.04 -22.23
CA THR A 39 14.34 -14.52 -21.02
C THR A 39 14.87 -15.62 -20.11
N ALA A 40 14.81 -16.90 -20.54
CA ALA A 40 15.35 -18.02 -19.79
C ALA A 40 16.85 -17.85 -19.49
N GLY A 41 17.21 -17.72 -18.20
CA GLY A 41 18.58 -17.51 -17.74
C GLY A 41 19.08 -16.06 -17.85
N VAL A 42 18.22 -15.10 -18.20
CA VAL A 42 18.55 -13.66 -18.20
C VAL A 42 18.07 -13.06 -16.89
N SER A 43 19.02 -12.58 -16.07
CA SER A 43 18.68 -11.89 -14.81
C SER A 43 17.86 -10.63 -15.11
N ARG A 44 16.67 -10.55 -14.49
CA ARG A 44 15.65 -9.56 -14.80
C ARG A 44 14.89 -9.14 -13.55
N MET A 45 14.34 -7.93 -13.58
CA MET A 45 13.51 -7.36 -12.51
C MET A 45 12.14 -7.01 -13.09
N VAL A 46 11.08 -7.28 -12.32
CA VAL A 46 9.70 -6.90 -12.63
C VAL A 46 9.11 -6.15 -11.44
N ALA A 47 8.84 -4.86 -11.60
CA ALA A 47 8.07 -4.07 -10.64
C ALA A 47 6.58 -4.19 -10.98
N ALA A 48 5.76 -4.55 -9.99
CA ALA A 48 4.34 -4.81 -10.15
C ALA A 48 3.51 -3.99 -9.15
N VAL A 49 2.52 -3.26 -9.67
CA VAL A 49 1.50 -2.54 -8.89
C VAL A 49 0.10 -2.99 -9.32
N ASN A 50 -0.78 -3.25 -8.36
CA ASN A 50 -2.12 -3.80 -8.59
C ASN A 50 -3.20 -2.73 -8.38
N PHE A 51 -4.21 -2.70 -9.26
CA PHE A 51 -5.43 -1.90 -9.06
C PHE A 51 -6.50 -2.72 -8.36
N ALA A 52 -7.21 -2.10 -7.42
CA ALA A 52 -8.38 -2.67 -6.77
C ALA A 52 -9.50 -1.63 -6.64
N GLY A 53 -10.76 -2.05 -6.79
CA GLY A 53 -11.92 -1.16 -6.86
C GLY A 53 -12.88 -1.56 -7.99
N ASN A 54 -13.59 -0.59 -8.58
CA ASN A 54 -14.45 -0.84 -9.74
C ASN A 54 -13.65 -1.11 -11.03
N ALA A 55 -12.41 -0.65 -11.08
CA ALA A 55 -11.37 -1.21 -11.95
C ALA A 55 -10.44 -2.10 -11.10
N ILE A 56 -10.21 -3.32 -11.57
CA ILE A 56 -9.20 -4.24 -11.04
C ILE A 56 -8.19 -4.52 -12.15
N GLY A 57 -6.93 -4.70 -11.82
CA GLY A 57 -5.88 -4.84 -12.82
C GLY A 57 -4.48 -4.84 -12.23
N LEU A 58 -3.50 -4.67 -13.10
CA LEU A 58 -2.09 -4.54 -12.74
C LEU A 58 -1.32 -3.73 -13.78
N ILE A 59 -0.15 -3.22 -13.40
CA ILE A 59 0.96 -2.92 -14.30
C ILE A 59 2.18 -3.73 -13.86
N ASN A 60 2.75 -4.53 -14.76
CA ASN A 60 4.10 -5.08 -14.64
C ASN A 60 5.05 -4.22 -15.49
N ILE A 61 6.15 -3.73 -14.92
CA ILE A 61 7.26 -3.09 -15.65
C ILE A 61 8.48 -3.98 -15.51
N GLN A 62 8.97 -4.53 -16.63
CA GLN A 62 10.07 -5.48 -16.69
C GLN A 62 11.30 -4.88 -17.40
N VAL A 63 12.47 -5.07 -16.81
CA VAL A 63 13.78 -4.67 -17.32
C VAL A 63 14.81 -5.79 -17.11
N THR A 64 15.88 -5.81 -17.90
CA THR A 64 17.06 -6.64 -17.61
C THR A 64 17.82 -6.08 -16.40
N ALA A 65 18.58 -6.91 -15.70
CA ALA A 65 19.38 -6.46 -14.55
C ALA A 65 20.54 -5.52 -14.94
N ASP A 66 20.93 -5.53 -16.23
CA ASP A 66 21.98 -4.65 -16.74
C ASP A 66 21.38 -3.31 -17.22
N LEU A 67 20.18 -3.31 -17.83
CA LEU A 67 19.41 -2.10 -18.07
C LEU A 67 19.03 -1.40 -16.75
N SER A 68 18.66 -2.14 -15.70
CA SER A 68 18.29 -1.51 -14.43
C SER A 68 19.48 -0.83 -13.71
N ARG A 69 20.71 -1.34 -13.87
CA ARG A 69 21.93 -0.63 -13.48
C ARG A 69 22.18 0.61 -14.33
N LEU A 70 22.01 0.52 -15.65
CA LEU A 70 22.16 1.65 -16.57
C LEU A 70 21.16 2.79 -16.27
N MET A 71 19.92 2.44 -15.93
CA MET A 71 18.90 3.39 -15.47
C MET A 71 19.34 4.12 -14.19
N MET A 72 19.79 3.37 -13.17
CA MET A 72 20.25 3.95 -11.91
C MET A 72 21.49 4.83 -12.09
N ALA A 73 22.44 4.39 -12.94
CA ALA A 73 23.66 5.13 -13.26
C ALA A 73 23.37 6.46 -13.97
N ASN A 74 22.45 6.47 -14.95
CA ASN A 74 22.00 7.70 -15.61
C ASN A 74 21.30 8.65 -14.62
N MET A 75 20.52 8.12 -13.67
CA MET A 75 19.86 8.92 -12.63
C MET A 75 20.84 9.54 -11.62
N LEU A 76 22.02 8.93 -11.40
CA LEU A 76 23.04 9.40 -10.44
C LEU A 76 24.24 10.14 -11.08
N ASP A 77 24.33 10.23 -12.42
CA ASP A 77 25.49 10.74 -13.18
C ASP A 77 26.78 9.92 -12.88
N LEU A 78 26.67 8.58 -12.87
CA LEU A 78 27.72 7.60 -12.55
C LEU A 78 27.97 6.60 -13.70
N GLU A 79 29.04 5.81 -13.64
CA GLU A 79 29.23 4.65 -14.52
C GLU A 79 28.43 3.42 -13.99
N PRO A 80 27.82 2.55 -14.83
CA PRO A 80 27.01 1.40 -14.37
C PRO A 80 27.75 0.41 -13.46
N GLU A 81 29.08 0.33 -13.58
CA GLU A 81 29.96 -0.45 -12.71
C GLU A 81 30.12 0.12 -11.28
N GLU A 82 29.69 1.36 -11.02
CA GLU A 82 29.72 1.98 -9.68
C GLU A 82 28.46 1.66 -8.85
N ILE A 83 27.41 1.10 -9.45
CA ILE A 83 26.15 0.73 -8.79
C ILE A 83 26.32 -0.63 -8.05
N GLU A 84 26.90 -0.58 -6.85
CA GLU A 84 27.13 -1.77 -6.00
C GLU A 84 25.87 -2.24 -5.24
N ASP A 85 24.93 -1.36 -4.89
CA ASP A 85 23.76 -1.69 -4.06
C ASP A 85 22.51 -1.92 -4.93
N GLU A 86 21.92 -3.11 -4.85
CA GLU A 86 20.68 -3.40 -5.57
C GLU A 86 19.48 -2.64 -4.99
N SER A 87 19.50 -2.21 -3.72
CA SER A 87 18.34 -1.57 -3.08
C SER A 87 17.95 -0.24 -3.73
N GLU A 88 18.91 0.58 -4.15
CA GLU A 88 18.65 1.82 -4.90
C GLU A 88 17.92 1.52 -6.23
N ILE A 89 18.31 0.44 -6.92
CA ILE A 89 17.64 -0.04 -8.14
C ILE A 89 16.21 -0.52 -7.82
N LYS A 90 16.01 -1.24 -6.71
CA LYS A 90 14.68 -1.72 -6.29
C LYS A 90 13.74 -0.56 -6.01
N ASP A 91 14.21 0.46 -5.28
CA ASP A 91 13.44 1.65 -4.93
C ASP A 91 13.12 2.50 -6.18
N MET A 92 14.09 2.70 -7.07
CA MET A 92 13.87 3.35 -8.38
C MET A 92 12.79 2.64 -9.20
N LEU A 93 12.87 1.31 -9.37
CA LEU A 93 11.85 0.54 -10.10
C LEU A 93 10.49 0.56 -9.38
N GLY A 94 10.51 0.58 -8.04
CA GLY A 94 9.34 0.80 -7.20
C GLY A 94 8.65 2.12 -7.54
N GLU A 95 9.36 3.23 -7.51
CA GLU A 95 8.79 4.55 -7.76
C GLU A 95 8.38 4.76 -9.23
N ILE A 96 9.12 4.24 -10.20
CA ILE A 96 8.68 4.22 -11.61
C ILE A 96 7.32 3.48 -11.74
N SER A 97 7.14 2.35 -11.04
CA SER A 97 5.85 1.64 -11.05
C SER A 97 4.74 2.39 -10.29
N ASN A 98 5.05 3.08 -9.18
CA ASN A 98 4.11 3.96 -8.48
C ASN A 98 3.62 5.12 -9.36
N ILE A 99 4.52 5.75 -10.11
CA ILE A 99 4.19 6.88 -10.99
C ILE A 99 3.26 6.41 -12.12
N VAL A 100 3.65 5.36 -12.85
CA VAL A 100 2.89 4.86 -14.00
C VAL A 100 1.55 4.25 -13.56
N GLY A 101 1.53 3.52 -12.45
CA GLY A 101 0.30 3.03 -11.82
C GLY A 101 -0.59 4.16 -11.30
N GLY A 102 0.00 5.17 -10.66
CA GLY A 102 -0.69 6.35 -10.14
C GLY A 102 -1.36 7.18 -11.23
N ASN A 103 -0.70 7.33 -12.37
CA ASN A 103 -1.23 8.00 -13.55
C ASN A 103 -2.38 7.22 -14.19
N LEU A 104 -2.23 5.90 -14.40
CA LEU A 104 -3.31 5.07 -14.95
C LEU A 104 -4.53 5.01 -14.01
N LYS A 105 -4.32 4.86 -12.69
CA LYS A 105 -5.37 4.95 -11.65
C LYS A 105 -6.15 6.26 -11.76
N SER A 106 -5.45 7.38 -11.90
CA SER A 106 -6.08 8.70 -11.95
C SER A 106 -6.96 8.84 -13.20
N ALA A 107 -6.47 8.37 -14.36
CA ALA A 107 -7.26 8.32 -15.59
C ALA A 107 -8.48 7.37 -15.52
N LEU A 108 -8.35 6.21 -14.85
CA LEU A 108 -9.47 5.29 -14.59
C LEU A 108 -10.54 5.94 -13.69
N ASN A 109 -10.12 6.66 -12.65
CA ASN A 109 -11.00 7.38 -11.73
C ASN A 109 -11.76 8.51 -12.47
N ASP A 110 -11.07 9.32 -13.29
CA ASP A 110 -11.67 10.37 -14.13
C ASP A 110 -12.66 9.80 -15.18
N ALA A 111 -12.39 8.60 -15.70
CA ALA A 111 -13.31 7.87 -16.58
C ALA A 111 -14.57 7.32 -15.87
N GLY A 112 -14.57 7.36 -14.54
CA GLY A 112 -15.66 6.92 -13.67
C GLY A 112 -15.56 5.46 -13.21
N HIS A 113 -14.36 4.89 -13.19
CA HIS A 113 -14.05 3.55 -12.68
C HIS A 113 -13.19 3.66 -11.41
N PRO A 114 -13.77 4.08 -10.26
CA PRO A 114 -13.00 4.41 -9.06
C PRO A 114 -12.21 3.21 -8.52
N CYS A 115 -10.91 3.40 -8.35
CA CYS A 115 -9.94 2.42 -7.89
C CYS A 115 -8.79 3.06 -7.09
N VAL A 116 -8.10 2.20 -6.36
CA VAL A 116 -6.89 2.45 -5.58
C VAL A 116 -5.76 1.52 -6.06
N ILE A 117 -4.50 1.88 -5.78
CA ILE A 117 -3.32 1.08 -6.13
C ILE A 117 -2.67 0.49 -4.89
N SER A 118 -2.10 -0.71 -5.02
CA SER A 118 -1.18 -1.26 -4.04
C SER A 118 0.13 -0.46 -4.00
N THR A 119 0.93 -0.68 -2.95
CA THR A 119 2.37 -0.46 -3.03
C THR A 119 3.00 -1.34 -4.14
N PRO A 120 4.21 -1.01 -4.61
CA PRO A 120 4.96 -1.88 -5.49
C PRO A 120 5.35 -3.19 -4.81
N SER A 121 5.42 -4.24 -5.61
CA SER A 121 6.20 -5.44 -5.33
C SER A 121 7.23 -5.64 -6.42
N LEU A 122 8.40 -6.17 -6.08
CA LEU A 122 9.47 -6.46 -7.04
C LEU A 122 9.73 -7.96 -7.08
N THR A 123 9.62 -8.55 -8.26
CA THR A 123 10.07 -9.93 -8.53
C THR A 123 11.37 -9.90 -9.31
N TYR A 124 12.40 -10.61 -8.85
CA TYR A 124 13.71 -10.58 -9.49
C TYR A 124 14.46 -11.91 -9.40
N GLY A 125 15.26 -12.23 -10.43
CA GLY A 125 15.98 -13.49 -10.60
C GLY A 125 16.27 -13.81 -12.07
N ALA A 126 16.87 -14.97 -12.36
CA ALA A 126 17.22 -15.42 -13.71
C ALA A 126 16.28 -16.47 -14.31
N ASP A 127 15.38 -17.08 -13.52
CA ASP A 127 14.40 -18.05 -14.02
C ASP A 127 13.06 -17.96 -13.28
N PHE A 128 12.12 -17.22 -13.87
CA PHE A 128 10.72 -17.19 -13.44
C PHE A 128 9.78 -16.72 -14.54
N THR A 129 8.49 -17.01 -14.36
CA THR A 129 7.35 -16.52 -15.15
C THR A 129 6.27 -16.01 -14.19
N ILE A 130 5.73 -14.82 -14.45
CA ILE A 130 4.55 -14.28 -13.76
C ILE A 130 3.35 -14.45 -14.71
N LYS A 131 2.22 -14.94 -14.19
CA LYS A 131 0.92 -15.01 -14.88
C LYS A 131 -0.12 -14.28 -14.05
N SER A 132 -0.72 -13.23 -14.62
CA SER A 132 -1.85 -12.53 -14.02
C SER A 132 -3.15 -13.30 -14.22
N LEU A 133 -3.99 -13.42 -13.19
CA LEU A 133 -5.18 -14.28 -13.24
C LEU A 133 -6.45 -13.48 -13.55
N SER A 134 -7.36 -14.12 -14.28
CA SER A 134 -8.75 -13.66 -14.48
C SER A 134 -8.97 -12.24 -15.07
N MET A 135 -8.02 -11.72 -15.86
CA MET A 135 -8.14 -10.44 -16.58
C MET A 135 -9.09 -10.51 -17.80
N ASP A 136 -9.81 -9.42 -18.07
CA ASP A 136 -10.70 -9.31 -19.24
C ASP A 136 -9.98 -8.67 -20.45
N ARG A 137 -9.10 -7.69 -20.19
CA ARG A 137 -8.16 -7.12 -21.15
C ARG A 137 -6.74 -7.32 -20.64
N PHE A 138 -5.83 -7.63 -21.57
CA PHE A 138 -4.40 -7.69 -21.31
C PHE A 138 -3.67 -7.08 -22.51
N GLU A 139 -2.90 -6.02 -22.30
CA GLU A 139 -2.11 -5.35 -23.33
C GLU A 139 -0.63 -5.34 -22.91
N ARG A 140 0.27 -5.59 -23.86
CA ARG A 140 1.72 -5.53 -23.67
C ARG A 140 2.29 -4.47 -24.60
N TYR A 141 3.11 -3.59 -24.04
CA TYR A 141 3.87 -2.57 -24.77
C TYR A 141 5.36 -2.85 -24.60
N VAL A 142 6.13 -2.58 -25.64
CA VAL A 142 7.59 -2.74 -25.64
C VAL A 142 8.21 -1.38 -25.94
N PHE A 143 9.28 -1.05 -25.23
CA PHE A 143 10.08 0.14 -25.47
C PHE A 143 11.54 -0.28 -25.63
N SER A 144 12.28 0.44 -26.47
CA SER A 144 13.69 0.17 -26.74
C SER A 144 14.56 1.36 -26.34
N TYR A 145 15.69 1.06 -25.70
CA TYR A 145 16.76 2.01 -25.43
C TYR A 145 18.08 1.40 -25.94
N GLN A 146 18.62 1.98 -27.01
CA GLN A 146 19.79 1.43 -27.72
C GLN A 146 19.56 -0.01 -28.20
N GLU A 147 20.17 -1.03 -27.56
CA GLU A 147 19.95 -2.45 -27.84
C GLU A 147 19.12 -3.15 -26.73
N GLU A 148 18.83 -2.47 -25.61
CA GLU A 148 18.07 -2.99 -24.48
C GLU A 148 16.55 -2.75 -24.64
N LEU A 149 15.75 -3.57 -23.95
CA LEU A 149 14.28 -3.58 -24.04
C LEU A 149 13.59 -3.51 -22.67
N ILE A 150 12.53 -2.71 -22.62
CA ILE A 150 11.60 -2.56 -21.48
C ILE A 150 10.26 -3.16 -21.90
N PHE A 151 9.65 -3.97 -21.04
CA PHE A 151 8.32 -4.55 -21.29
C PHE A 151 7.34 -4.04 -20.24
N VAL A 152 6.19 -3.54 -20.69
CA VAL A 152 5.12 -3.06 -19.82
C VAL A 152 3.87 -3.85 -20.12
N GLU A 153 3.37 -4.59 -19.13
CA GLU A 153 2.15 -5.38 -19.25
C GLU A 153 1.05 -4.77 -18.40
N VAL A 154 -0.14 -4.60 -18.97
CA VAL A 154 -1.28 -4.03 -18.26
C VAL A 154 -2.49 -4.94 -18.41
N GLY A 155 -2.90 -5.51 -17.28
CA GLY A 155 -4.17 -6.22 -17.13
C GLY A 155 -5.25 -5.26 -16.63
N LEU A 156 -6.45 -5.32 -17.21
CA LEU A 156 -7.60 -4.53 -16.76
C LEU A 156 -8.91 -5.33 -16.81
N LYS A 157 -9.77 -5.08 -15.81
CA LYS A 157 -11.04 -5.75 -15.54
C LYS A 157 -12.04 -4.77 -14.94
N ALA A 158 -13.30 -4.84 -15.36
CA ALA A 158 -14.39 -4.21 -14.62
C ALA A 158 -14.83 -5.11 -13.46
N GLN A 159 -15.10 -4.49 -12.30
CA GLN A 159 -15.91 -5.10 -11.25
C GLN A 159 -17.01 -4.11 -10.84
N GLN A 160 -18.24 -4.60 -10.66
CA GLN A 160 -19.25 -3.84 -9.93
C GLN A 160 -19.18 -4.27 -8.46
N ILE A 161 -18.59 -3.43 -7.60
CA ILE A 161 -18.62 -3.64 -6.16
C ILE A 161 -20.05 -3.39 -5.67
N THR A 162 -20.82 -4.46 -5.46
CA THR A 162 -22.19 -4.40 -4.95
C THR A 162 -22.22 -4.54 -3.43
N GLY A 163 -21.89 -3.48 -2.70
CA GLY A 163 -21.99 -3.42 -1.23
C GLY A 163 -21.81 -2.00 -0.69
N ASP A 164 -22.35 -1.73 0.51
CA ASP A 164 -22.36 -0.41 1.17
C ASP A 164 -20.98 0.05 1.73
N GLY A 165 -19.88 -0.65 1.44
CA GLY A 165 -18.59 -0.49 2.16
C GLY A 165 -17.56 0.44 1.49
N ASP A 166 -17.23 0.19 0.23
CA ASP A 166 -15.96 0.64 -0.37
C ASP A 166 -16.13 1.81 -1.37
N ASP A 167 -16.65 2.95 -0.92
CA ASP A 167 -16.75 4.17 -1.76
C ASP A 167 -15.39 4.89 -1.90
N PHE A 168 -14.57 4.42 -2.84
CA PHE A 168 -13.32 5.07 -3.26
C PHE A 168 -13.51 6.42 -4.00
N SER A 169 -14.75 6.85 -4.28
CA SER A 169 -15.03 8.14 -4.95
C SER A 169 -15.34 9.29 -3.97
N SER A 170 -15.79 8.98 -2.75
CA SER A 170 -16.05 10.01 -1.73
C SER A 170 -14.76 10.66 -1.20
N THR A 171 -14.71 11.98 -1.33
CA THR A 171 -13.66 12.86 -0.79
C THR A 171 -13.87 13.24 0.68
N ASP A 172 -14.91 12.74 1.36
CA ASP A 172 -15.15 13.02 2.78
C ASP A 172 -14.30 12.12 3.69
N VAL A 173 -13.00 12.45 3.75
CA VAL A 173 -12.01 11.72 4.55
C VAL A 173 -12.34 11.80 6.05
N LEU A 174 -12.86 12.92 6.54
CA LEU A 174 -13.22 13.06 7.96
C LEU A 174 -14.46 12.25 8.32
N GLY A 175 -15.47 12.19 7.43
CA GLY A 175 -16.64 11.33 7.59
C GLY A 175 -16.27 9.85 7.65
N LYS A 176 -15.33 9.39 6.80
CA LYS A 176 -14.81 8.02 6.82
C LYS A 176 -14.08 7.69 8.14
N LEU A 177 -13.15 8.55 8.57
CA LEU A 177 -12.35 8.35 9.78
C LEU A 177 -13.20 8.25 11.07
N ALA A 178 -14.41 8.81 11.10
CA ALA A 178 -15.33 8.74 12.24
C ALA A 178 -15.90 7.33 12.51
N HIS A 179 -15.71 6.37 11.60
CA HIS A 179 -16.23 5.00 11.69
C HIS A 179 -15.15 3.93 11.90
N VAL A 180 -13.88 4.33 12.03
CA VAL A 180 -12.74 3.41 12.17
C VAL A 180 -12.56 2.95 13.61
N ASP A 181 -12.53 1.63 13.84
CA ASP A 181 -12.26 1.03 15.15
C ASP A 181 -10.75 0.85 15.36
N ILE A 182 -10.14 1.87 15.94
CA ILE A 182 -8.69 1.96 16.12
C ILE A 182 -8.20 1.09 17.29
N GLU A 183 -9.06 0.74 18.25
CA GLU A 183 -8.69 -0.28 19.26
C GLU A 183 -8.60 -1.66 18.61
N LYS A 184 -9.57 -2.02 17.75
CA LYS A 184 -9.57 -3.26 16.97
C LYS A 184 -8.39 -3.36 15.99
N ILE A 185 -8.01 -2.28 15.31
CA ILE A 185 -6.82 -2.25 14.44
C ILE A 185 -5.53 -2.52 15.23
N ASN A 186 -5.38 -1.90 16.40
CA ASN A 186 -4.19 -2.09 17.23
C ASN A 186 -4.16 -3.46 17.94
N ALA A 187 -5.32 -4.07 18.17
CA ALA A 187 -5.46 -5.41 18.73
C ALA A 187 -5.38 -6.55 17.69
N LEU A 188 -5.37 -6.24 16.39
CA LEU A 188 -5.33 -7.24 15.32
C LEU A 188 -3.94 -7.89 15.22
N ASP A 189 -3.84 -9.14 15.68
CA ASP A 189 -2.70 -10.01 15.36
C ASP A 189 -2.82 -10.50 13.91
N ILE A 190 -2.25 -9.72 13.00
CA ILE A 190 -2.27 -9.99 11.56
C ILE A 190 -1.61 -11.34 11.24
N LYS A 191 -0.56 -11.72 11.99
CA LYS A 191 0.16 -12.97 11.79
C LYS A 191 -0.70 -14.16 12.17
N ALA A 192 -1.39 -14.10 13.31
CA ALA A 192 -2.37 -15.10 13.70
C ALA A 192 -3.52 -15.19 12.68
N GLN A 193 -4.10 -14.06 12.27
CA GLN A 193 -5.21 -13.99 11.31
C GLN A 193 -4.85 -14.67 9.97
N VAL A 194 -3.66 -14.39 9.41
CA VAL A 194 -3.19 -15.03 8.17
C VAL A 194 -2.83 -16.49 8.41
N SER A 195 -2.24 -16.84 9.56
CA SER A 195 -1.88 -18.24 9.89
C SER A 195 -3.12 -19.13 10.01
N GLU A 196 -4.16 -18.67 10.70
CA GLU A 196 -5.43 -19.41 10.85
C GLU A 196 -6.12 -19.58 9.48
N ALA A 197 -6.15 -18.53 8.65
CA ALA A 197 -6.71 -18.61 7.30
C ALA A 197 -5.94 -19.59 6.39
N VAL A 198 -4.60 -19.63 6.48
CA VAL A 198 -3.77 -20.58 5.71
C VAL A 198 -3.97 -22.02 6.19
N ILE A 199 -4.01 -22.26 7.50
CA ILE A 199 -4.28 -23.60 8.07
C ILE A 199 -5.68 -24.10 7.66
N ASP A 200 -6.71 -23.25 7.76
CA ASP A 200 -8.10 -23.61 7.44
C ASP A 200 -8.28 -23.94 5.95
N VAL A 201 -7.74 -23.12 5.05
CA VAL A 201 -7.80 -23.39 3.59
C VAL A 201 -7.11 -24.72 3.24
N PHE A 202 -5.94 -25.01 3.82
CA PHE A 202 -5.22 -26.25 3.52
C PHE A 202 -5.91 -27.51 4.11
N ASP A 203 -6.38 -27.52 5.36
CA ASP A 203 -7.06 -28.71 5.95
C ASP A 203 -8.47 -28.91 5.38
N THR A 204 -9.18 -27.84 4.98
CA THR A 204 -10.58 -27.93 4.49
C THR A 204 -10.74 -28.09 2.97
N MET A 205 -9.83 -27.53 2.16
CA MET A 205 -9.95 -27.54 0.68
C MET A 205 -8.92 -28.42 -0.01
N LEU A 206 -7.75 -28.64 0.61
CA LEU A 206 -6.61 -29.35 0.02
C LEU A 206 -6.21 -30.62 0.81
N SER A 207 -7.02 -31.02 1.79
CA SER A 207 -6.79 -32.15 2.72
C SER A 207 -5.42 -32.15 3.44
N ALA A 208 -4.73 -31.01 3.49
CA ALA A 208 -3.33 -30.88 3.86
C ALA A 208 -3.15 -30.26 5.26
N ARG A 209 -2.45 -30.97 6.15
CA ARG A 209 -2.32 -30.57 7.56
C ARG A 209 -1.06 -29.76 7.80
N LEU A 210 -1.26 -28.48 8.13
CA LEU A 210 -0.19 -27.52 8.37
C LEU A 210 0.16 -27.41 9.86
N GLU A 211 1.41 -27.71 10.21
CA GLU A 211 2.02 -27.42 11.51
C GLU A 211 3.00 -26.24 11.39
N PRO A 212 2.91 -25.17 12.21
CA PRO A 212 3.89 -24.08 12.20
C PRO A 212 5.33 -24.56 12.47
N THR A 213 6.31 -24.03 11.74
CA THR A 213 7.73 -24.41 11.88
C THR A 213 8.67 -23.22 11.81
N ASP A 214 9.53 -23.07 12.82
CA ASP A 214 10.68 -22.14 12.80
C ASP A 214 11.89 -22.72 12.06
N THR A 215 11.86 -24.02 11.76
CA THR A 215 12.94 -24.76 11.10
C THR A 215 12.64 -24.99 9.63
N ILE A 216 13.51 -24.48 8.75
CA ILE A 216 13.44 -24.61 7.30
C ILE A 216 14.66 -25.42 6.82
N PRO A 217 14.48 -26.60 6.19
CA PRO A 217 15.57 -27.30 5.52
C PRO A 217 16.11 -26.46 4.36
N SER A 218 17.43 -26.39 4.17
CA SER A 218 18.04 -25.66 3.04
C SER A 218 17.54 -26.17 1.68
N GLU A 219 17.38 -27.51 1.58
CA GLU A 219 16.93 -28.21 0.38
C GLU A 219 15.46 -27.89 0.00
N SER A 220 14.64 -27.38 0.93
CA SER A 220 13.19 -27.13 0.72
C SER A 220 12.85 -25.92 -0.16
N LEU A 221 13.86 -25.28 -0.76
CA LEU A 221 13.73 -24.14 -1.68
C LEU A 221 14.62 -24.26 -2.94
N GLU A 222 15.29 -25.40 -3.17
CA GLU A 222 16.27 -25.56 -4.26
C GLU A 222 15.68 -26.02 -5.61
N ASP A 223 14.41 -26.43 -5.62
CA ASP A 223 13.66 -26.90 -6.81
C ASP A 223 12.73 -25.81 -7.41
N LEU A 224 11.94 -26.17 -8.43
CA LEU A 224 10.86 -25.35 -8.98
C LEU A 224 9.84 -24.96 -7.88
N ARG A 225 9.61 -23.66 -7.73
CA ARG A 225 8.73 -23.07 -6.70
C ARG A 225 7.53 -22.39 -7.35
N ASN A 226 6.34 -22.68 -6.83
CA ASN A 226 5.07 -22.08 -7.24
C ASN A 226 4.57 -21.14 -6.15
N VAL A 227 4.13 -19.94 -6.55
CA VAL A 227 3.72 -18.87 -5.65
C VAL A 227 2.40 -18.27 -6.10
N GLY A 228 1.38 -18.35 -5.25
CA GLY A 228 0.15 -17.57 -5.38
C GLY A 228 0.27 -16.32 -4.53
N SER A 229 0.00 -15.14 -5.10
CA SER A 229 0.02 -13.88 -4.36
C SER A 229 -1.17 -13.00 -4.67
N VAL A 230 -1.55 -12.13 -3.73
CA VAL A 230 -2.62 -11.15 -3.91
C VAL A 230 -2.29 -9.88 -3.11
N SER A 231 -2.69 -8.73 -3.63
CA SER A 231 -2.56 -7.44 -2.94
C SER A 231 -3.93 -6.94 -2.46
N PHE A 232 -3.92 -6.11 -1.43
CA PHE A 232 -5.05 -5.24 -1.11
C PHE A 232 -4.56 -3.79 -1.02
N ALA A 233 -5.47 -2.86 -1.29
CA ALA A 233 -5.16 -1.43 -1.43
C ALA A 233 -6.27 -0.56 -0.85
N GLY A 234 -5.90 0.60 -0.31
CA GLY A 234 -6.81 1.55 0.35
C GLY A 234 -6.28 2.03 1.70
N ASP A 235 -7.19 2.27 2.66
CA ASP A 235 -6.85 2.70 4.03
C ASP A 235 -5.94 1.71 4.76
N ALA A 236 -6.07 0.42 4.42
CA ALA A 236 -5.02 -0.58 4.59
C ALA A 236 -4.54 -1.02 3.20
N THR A 237 -3.23 -1.12 3.04
CA THR A 237 -2.57 -1.58 1.80
C THR A 237 -1.56 -2.66 2.15
N GLY A 238 -1.41 -3.68 1.32
CA GLY A 238 -0.53 -4.80 1.62
C GLY A 238 -0.55 -5.91 0.58
N MET A 239 0.17 -6.98 0.89
CA MET A 239 0.36 -8.14 0.03
C MET A 239 0.47 -9.41 0.86
N ILE A 240 -0.09 -10.50 0.36
CA ILE A 240 0.10 -11.86 0.85
C ILE A 240 0.67 -12.71 -0.29
N SER A 241 1.66 -13.52 0.02
CA SER A 241 2.36 -14.44 -0.89
C SER A 241 2.47 -15.80 -0.21
N ILE A 242 2.00 -16.85 -0.90
CA ILE A 242 2.00 -18.24 -0.42
C ILE A 242 2.81 -19.07 -1.40
N GLN A 243 3.89 -19.69 -0.90
CA GLN A 243 4.89 -20.38 -1.71
C GLN A 243 5.01 -21.86 -1.33
N VAL A 244 5.00 -22.73 -2.34
CA VAL A 244 5.15 -24.18 -2.23
C VAL A 244 6.11 -24.73 -3.30
N GLY A 245 6.75 -25.87 -3.03
CA GLY A 245 7.52 -26.61 -4.05
C GLY A 245 6.59 -27.33 -5.05
N ASP A 246 7.02 -27.46 -6.31
CA ASP A 246 6.18 -27.94 -7.40
C ASP A 246 5.55 -29.33 -7.18
N ASN A 247 6.33 -30.29 -6.65
CA ASN A 247 5.82 -31.62 -6.30
C ASN A 247 4.64 -31.58 -5.33
N PHE A 248 4.66 -30.66 -4.36
CA PHE A 248 3.56 -30.47 -3.41
C PHE A 248 2.41 -29.70 -4.04
N ALA A 249 2.71 -28.69 -4.85
CA ALA A 249 1.71 -27.93 -5.61
C ALA A 249 0.85 -28.83 -6.52
N ARG A 250 1.46 -29.82 -7.18
CA ARG A 250 0.77 -30.84 -7.97
C ARG A 250 -0.11 -31.75 -7.12
N ALA A 251 0.36 -32.20 -5.96
CA ALA A 251 -0.43 -33.02 -5.05
C ALA A 251 -1.68 -32.26 -4.52
N LEU A 252 -1.51 -30.98 -4.15
CA LEU A 252 -2.60 -30.11 -3.69
C LEU A 252 -3.64 -29.85 -4.79
N ALA A 253 -3.19 -29.61 -6.04
CA ALA A 253 -4.09 -29.40 -7.18
C ALA A 253 -4.86 -30.68 -7.57
N ALA A 254 -4.20 -31.85 -7.53
CA ALA A 254 -4.84 -33.14 -7.79
C ALA A 254 -5.93 -33.46 -6.76
N GLU A 255 -5.65 -33.26 -5.46
CA GLU A 255 -6.61 -33.44 -4.37
C GLU A 255 -7.80 -32.47 -4.49
N MET A 256 -7.55 -31.18 -4.76
CA MET A 256 -8.59 -30.16 -4.94
C MET A 256 -9.56 -30.49 -6.09
N LEU A 257 -9.07 -31.14 -7.15
CA LEU A 257 -9.86 -31.53 -8.32
C LEU A 257 -10.42 -32.97 -8.23
N GLY A 258 -9.96 -33.77 -7.25
CA GLY A 258 -10.35 -35.17 -7.07
C GLY A 258 -9.85 -36.11 -8.18
N MET A 259 -8.65 -35.87 -8.68
CA MET A 259 -8.00 -36.60 -9.79
C MET A 259 -6.63 -37.16 -9.37
N GLU A 260 -6.05 -38.06 -10.18
CA GLU A 260 -4.71 -38.60 -9.92
C GLU A 260 -3.64 -37.58 -10.38
N ILE A 261 -2.46 -37.57 -9.74
CA ILE A 261 -1.40 -36.58 -10.02
C ILE A 261 -0.90 -36.70 -11.47
N GLU A 262 -0.85 -37.91 -12.02
CA GLU A 262 -0.47 -38.18 -13.42
C GLU A 262 -1.50 -37.71 -14.47
N GLU A 263 -2.68 -37.23 -14.07
CA GLU A 263 -3.68 -36.66 -14.97
C GLU A 263 -3.55 -35.12 -15.14
N LEU A 264 -2.65 -34.46 -14.39
CA LEU A 264 -2.37 -33.03 -14.50
C LEU A 264 -1.47 -32.69 -15.72
N GLU A 265 -2.05 -32.14 -16.79
CA GLU A 265 -1.31 -31.75 -18.00
C GLU A 265 -0.76 -30.31 -17.95
N GLY A 266 0.31 -30.11 -17.18
CA GLY A 266 1.02 -28.82 -17.08
C GLY A 266 0.79 -28.14 -15.74
N ASP A 267 0.59 -26.81 -15.76
CA ASP A 267 0.61 -25.98 -14.55
C ASP A 267 -0.64 -25.11 -14.38
N GLU A 268 -1.67 -25.24 -15.24
CA GLU A 268 -2.84 -24.36 -15.21
C GLU A 268 -3.75 -24.68 -14.01
N GLU A 269 -3.91 -25.95 -13.65
CA GLU A 269 -4.60 -26.40 -12.44
C GLU A 269 -3.88 -25.96 -11.17
N ILE A 270 -2.54 -25.99 -11.17
CA ILE A 270 -1.70 -25.50 -10.06
C ILE A 270 -1.87 -23.99 -9.91
N LYS A 271 -1.81 -23.26 -11.02
CA LYS A 271 -2.00 -21.81 -11.12
C LYS A 271 -3.36 -21.39 -10.57
N ASP A 272 -4.42 -22.07 -10.96
CA ASP A 272 -5.78 -21.75 -10.54
C ASP A 272 -6.00 -22.10 -9.04
N MET A 273 -5.48 -23.24 -8.57
CA MET A 273 -5.47 -23.61 -7.14
C MET A 273 -4.71 -22.57 -6.28
N MET A 274 -3.46 -22.24 -6.65
CA MET A 274 -2.66 -21.24 -5.94
C MET A 274 -3.29 -19.85 -6.00
N GLY A 275 -3.99 -19.53 -7.10
CA GLY A 275 -4.77 -18.31 -7.26
C GLY A 275 -5.92 -18.20 -6.26
N GLU A 276 -6.76 -19.23 -6.15
CA GLU A 276 -7.88 -19.24 -5.20
C GLU A 276 -7.40 -19.31 -3.74
N VAL A 277 -6.36 -20.08 -3.44
CA VAL A 277 -5.74 -20.13 -2.10
C VAL A 277 -5.26 -18.73 -1.66
N ALA A 278 -4.54 -18.01 -2.53
CA ALA A 278 -4.13 -16.64 -2.26
C ALA A 278 -5.33 -15.68 -2.11
N ASN A 279 -6.31 -15.78 -3.00
CA ASN A 279 -7.55 -14.99 -3.00
C ASN A 279 -8.35 -15.15 -1.69
N ILE A 280 -8.50 -16.37 -1.18
CA ILE A 280 -9.24 -16.65 0.06
C ILE A 280 -8.48 -16.13 1.28
N VAL A 281 -7.17 -16.39 1.39
CA VAL A 281 -6.36 -15.91 2.53
C VAL A 281 -6.26 -14.38 2.53
N GLY A 282 -6.07 -13.76 1.36
CA GLY A 282 -6.12 -12.30 1.20
C GLY A 282 -7.50 -11.71 1.51
N GLY A 283 -8.57 -12.37 1.07
CA GLY A 283 -9.96 -12.01 1.38
C GLY A 283 -10.28 -12.04 2.87
N ASN A 284 -9.76 -13.05 3.60
CA ASN A 284 -9.90 -13.13 5.05
C ASN A 284 -9.18 -11.97 5.78
N LEU A 285 -7.97 -11.60 5.37
CA LEU A 285 -7.28 -10.44 5.96
C LEU A 285 -7.95 -9.11 5.56
N LYS A 286 -8.36 -8.95 4.30
CA LYS A 286 -9.14 -7.81 3.80
C LYS A 286 -10.41 -7.61 4.64
N SER A 287 -11.10 -8.71 4.94
CA SER A 287 -12.32 -8.70 5.76
C SER A 287 -12.04 -8.22 7.19
N ALA A 288 -10.93 -8.65 7.81
CA ALA A 288 -10.55 -8.19 9.15
C ALA A 288 -10.28 -6.66 9.21
N PHE A 289 -9.75 -6.07 8.14
CA PHE A 289 -9.58 -4.61 8.03
C PHE A 289 -10.91 -3.87 7.77
N THR A 290 -11.76 -4.35 6.85
CA THR A 290 -13.08 -3.73 6.62
C THR A 290 -13.99 -3.83 7.85
N ASP A 291 -13.90 -4.94 8.60
CA ASP A 291 -14.60 -5.14 9.87
C ASP A 291 -14.11 -4.18 10.98
N ALA A 292 -12.97 -3.52 10.79
CA ALA A 292 -12.47 -2.43 11.64
C ALA A 292 -12.70 -1.03 11.03
N GLY A 293 -13.50 -0.94 9.96
CA GLY A 293 -13.90 0.33 9.34
C GLY A 293 -12.94 0.89 8.28
N LEU A 294 -11.94 0.12 7.83
CA LEU A 294 -10.98 0.57 6.81
C LEU A 294 -11.49 0.25 5.40
N ALA A 295 -11.62 1.26 4.53
CA ALA A 295 -11.99 1.04 3.14
C ALA A 295 -10.79 0.52 2.34
N CYS A 296 -10.89 -0.71 1.85
CA CYS A 296 -9.83 -1.33 1.05
C CYS A 296 -10.43 -2.33 0.06
N ALA A 297 -9.74 -2.61 -1.04
CA ALA A 297 -10.17 -3.59 -2.04
C ALA A 297 -9.04 -4.59 -2.32
N LEU A 298 -9.42 -5.82 -2.69
CA LEU A 298 -8.51 -6.91 -3.05
C LEU A 298 -8.24 -6.87 -4.56
N SER A 299 -7.01 -7.13 -4.99
CA SER A 299 -6.67 -7.32 -6.40
C SER A 299 -7.14 -8.69 -6.90
N THR A 300 -7.04 -8.94 -8.21
CA THR A 300 -6.92 -10.33 -8.66
C THR A 300 -5.65 -10.96 -8.11
N PRO A 301 -5.62 -12.27 -7.86
CA PRO A 301 -4.37 -12.97 -7.58
C PRO A 301 -3.44 -13.00 -8.80
N SER A 302 -2.15 -13.18 -8.54
CA SER A 302 -1.12 -13.48 -9.54
C SER A 302 -0.41 -14.79 -9.18
N PHE A 303 0.10 -15.49 -10.19
CA PHE A 303 0.85 -16.72 -10.05
C PHE A 303 2.28 -16.53 -10.56
N THR A 304 3.28 -16.83 -9.73
CA THR A 304 4.69 -16.82 -10.12
C THR A 304 5.28 -18.22 -9.98
N THR A 305 5.96 -18.69 -11.01
CA THR A 305 6.64 -20.00 -11.01
C THR A 305 8.05 -19.87 -11.59
N GLY A 306 9.00 -20.67 -11.10
CA GLY A 306 10.40 -20.65 -11.54
C GLY A 306 11.36 -21.35 -10.57
N THR A 307 12.61 -21.56 -11.00
CA THR A 307 13.67 -22.07 -10.12
C THR A 307 14.41 -20.95 -9.40
N ASP A 308 14.78 -19.86 -10.09
CA ASP A 308 15.55 -18.74 -9.53
C ASP A 308 14.78 -17.41 -9.58
N PHE A 309 14.20 -17.06 -8.42
CA PHE A 309 13.60 -15.75 -8.16
C PHE A 309 13.32 -15.51 -6.68
N ARG A 310 13.15 -14.22 -6.33
CA ARG A 310 12.59 -13.69 -5.09
C ARG A 310 11.48 -12.69 -5.39
N ILE A 311 10.60 -12.49 -4.41
CA ILE A 311 9.55 -11.47 -4.43
C ILE A 311 9.70 -10.63 -3.16
N GLU A 312 9.64 -9.31 -3.28
CA GLU A 312 9.71 -8.38 -2.15
C GLU A 312 8.59 -7.34 -2.25
N SER A 313 7.92 -7.03 -1.14
CA SER A 313 6.93 -5.95 -1.05
C SER A 313 7.60 -4.68 -0.52
N LEU A 314 7.62 -3.61 -1.31
CA LEU A 314 8.31 -2.37 -0.93
C LEU A 314 7.45 -1.53 0.03
N ASN A 315 8.10 -0.71 0.86
CA ASN A 315 7.48 0.30 1.73
C ASN A 315 6.40 -0.23 2.71
N MET A 316 6.61 -1.44 3.25
CA MET A 316 5.76 -2.06 4.29
C MET A 316 6.13 -1.60 5.72
N GLU A 317 5.12 -1.39 6.57
CA GLU A 317 5.31 -1.04 7.98
C GLU A 317 5.43 -2.27 8.88
N LYS A 318 4.65 -3.31 8.56
CA LYS A 318 4.69 -4.64 9.18
C LYS A 318 4.96 -5.65 8.09
N TYR A 319 6.11 -6.32 8.15
CA TYR A 319 6.46 -7.44 7.28
C TYR A 319 6.71 -8.68 8.13
N GLU A 320 6.06 -9.79 7.78
CA GLU A 320 6.15 -11.06 8.48
C GLU A 320 6.39 -12.18 7.47
N ARG A 321 7.35 -13.06 7.78
CA ARG A 321 7.63 -14.29 7.04
C ARG A 321 7.61 -15.46 8.00
N PHE A 322 6.85 -16.49 7.67
CA PHE A 322 6.71 -17.70 8.46
C PHE A 322 6.50 -18.92 7.57
N ALA A 323 6.60 -20.11 8.16
CA ALA A 323 6.50 -21.37 7.44
C ALA A 323 5.63 -22.39 8.19
N PHE A 324 5.00 -23.26 7.43
CA PHE A 324 4.30 -24.45 7.90
C PHE A 324 4.93 -25.69 7.27
N ARG A 325 4.84 -26.82 7.97
CA ARG A 325 5.18 -28.14 7.47
C ARG A 325 3.91 -28.95 7.21
N SER A 326 3.88 -29.68 6.11
CA SER A 326 2.89 -30.71 5.78
C SER A 326 3.63 -31.99 5.39
N ASP A 327 3.69 -32.96 6.31
CA ASP A 327 4.58 -34.12 6.25
C ASP A 327 6.05 -33.72 6.00
N ASP A 328 6.63 -34.05 4.83
CA ASP A 328 8.00 -33.66 4.44
C ASP A 328 8.06 -32.32 3.68
N ASN A 329 6.91 -31.71 3.35
CA ASN A 329 6.81 -30.49 2.54
C ASN A 329 6.77 -29.22 3.41
N ILE A 330 7.23 -28.10 2.86
CA ILE A 330 7.15 -26.76 3.48
C ILE A 330 6.24 -25.84 2.67
N VAL A 331 5.37 -25.11 3.36
CA VAL A 331 4.62 -23.97 2.85
C VAL A 331 5.21 -22.71 3.46
N PHE A 332 5.66 -21.75 2.65
CA PHE A 332 6.06 -20.44 3.13
C PHE A 332 4.92 -19.45 2.95
N VAL A 333 4.78 -18.54 3.92
CA VAL A 333 3.89 -17.39 3.83
C VAL A 333 4.69 -16.13 4.12
N GLU A 334 4.63 -15.18 3.19
CA GLU A 334 5.13 -13.83 3.34
C GLU A 334 3.94 -12.87 3.29
N MET A 335 3.91 -11.91 4.20
CA MET A 335 2.86 -10.90 4.23
C MET A 335 3.41 -9.54 4.66
N GLY A 336 2.95 -8.50 3.95
CA GLY A 336 3.27 -7.10 4.23
C GLY A 336 1.99 -6.29 4.42
N VAL A 337 1.99 -5.36 5.39
CA VAL A 337 0.94 -4.36 5.59
C VAL A 337 1.52 -2.97 5.86
N LYS A 338 0.92 -1.95 5.25
CA LYS A 338 0.99 -0.53 5.63
C LYS A 338 -0.45 0.00 5.86
N ILE A 339 -0.65 0.78 6.92
CA ILE A 339 -1.93 1.46 7.21
C ILE A 339 -1.77 2.94 6.91
N SER A 340 -2.78 3.56 6.28
CA SER A 340 -2.79 4.98 5.93
C SER A 340 -2.47 5.88 7.13
N GLU A 341 -1.52 6.80 6.95
CA GLU A 341 -1.06 7.73 8.01
C GLU A 341 -2.21 8.60 8.55
N LEU A 342 -3.24 8.86 7.74
CA LEU A 342 -4.46 9.57 8.13
C LEU A 342 -5.28 8.78 9.18
N VAL A 343 -5.35 7.45 9.03
CA VAL A 343 -5.97 6.53 10.00
C VAL A 343 -5.16 6.50 11.28
N GLN A 344 -3.83 6.40 11.17
CA GLN A 344 -2.95 6.40 12.34
C GLN A 344 -3.03 7.72 13.12
N ALA A 345 -3.12 8.86 12.43
CA ALA A 345 -3.24 10.19 13.03
C ALA A 345 -4.58 10.38 13.76
N ALA A 346 -5.69 9.89 13.21
CA ALA A 346 -7.00 9.92 13.87
C ALA A 346 -6.95 9.20 15.24
N GLY A 347 -6.24 8.07 15.31
CA GLY A 347 -6.05 7.28 16.53
C GLY A 347 -5.36 8.02 17.67
N GLN A 348 -4.54 9.02 17.36
CA GLN A 348 -3.80 9.78 18.37
C GLN A 348 -4.61 10.93 18.97
N GLN A 349 -5.70 11.37 18.32
CA GLN A 349 -6.53 12.49 18.79
C GLN A 349 -7.53 12.11 19.90
N GLY A 350 -7.81 10.81 20.12
CA GLY A 350 -8.80 10.33 21.10
C GLY A 350 -8.43 10.50 22.58
N LYS A 351 -7.26 11.06 22.92
CA LYS A 351 -6.83 11.26 24.32
C LYS A 351 -7.19 12.66 24.82
N ASP A 352 -8.40 12.81 25.34
CA ASP A 352 -8.84 14.00 26.09
C ASP A 352 -7.94 14.25 27.33
N ILE A 353 -6.99 15.19 27.22
CA ILE A 353 -6.04 15.48 28.30
C ILE A 353 -6.67 16.41 29.34
N HIS A 354 -7.51 15.84 30.20
CA HIS A 354 -8.08 16.50 31.38
C HIS A 354 -7.00 16.94 32.40
N TYR A 355 -6.52 18.17 32.29
CA TYR A 355 -5.73 18.82 33.35
C TYR A 355 -6.64 19.49 34.38
N ALA A 356 -6.71 18.92 35.58
CA ALA A 356 -7.18 19.64 36.76
C ALA A 356 -6.05 20.56 37.28
N VAL A 357 -6.23 21.87 37.18
CA VAL A 357 -5.23 22.84 37.68
C VAL A 357 -5.29 22.88 39.20
N GLY A 358 -4.24 22.35 39.85
CA GLY A 358 -4.00 22.51 41.28
C GLY A 358 -2.81 23.43 41.52
N ASP A 359 -3.06 24.70 41.82
CA ASP A 359 -2.02 25.65 42.25
C ASP A 359 -1.30 25.13 43.51
N LYS A 360 0.02 25.33 43.55
CA LYS A 360 0.87 25.08 44.71
C LYS A 360 1.97 26.14 44.84
N ASP A 361 1.77 27.08 45.75
CA ASP A 361 2.85 27.93 46.25
C ASP A 361 3.57 27.26 47.43
N ALA A 362 4.90 27.19 47.30
CA ALA A 362 5.98 27.28 48.29
C ALA A 362 5.82 26.75 49.75
N GLU A 363 6.81 25.92 50.14
CA GLU A 363 7.52 25.89 51.46
C GLU A 363 6.69 25.54 52.74
N ASN A 364 7.18 24.80 53.76
CA ASN A 364 8.55 24.56 54.24
C ASN A 364 8.65 23.30 55.18
N ASP A 365 9.88 22.89 55.50
CA ASP A 365 10.40 22.19 56.71
C ASP A 365 9.81 20.87 57.28
N THR A 366 10.67 19.83 57.25
CA THR A 366 10.93 18.79 58.29
C THR A 366 9.93 17.67 58.68
N ALA A 367 10.55 16.50 58.95
CA ALA A 367 10.28 15.52 60.02
C ALA A 367 9.59 14.16 59.69
N GLU A 368 10.33 13.10 60.06
CA GLU A 368 9.91 11.80 60.61
C GLU A 368 9.19 10.73 59.74
N GLU A 369 9.05 9.55 60.35
CA GLU A 369 8.79 8.23 59.75
C GLU A 369 7.29 7.93 59.60
N ALA A 370 6.91 6.99 58.72
CA ALA A 370 6.30 5.71 59.16
C ALA A 370 5.83 4.78 58.02
N VAL A 371 5.86 3.49 58.35
CA VAL A 371 5.44 2.27 57.63
C VAL A 371 3.97 2.14 57.20
N THR A 372 3.73 1.30 56.18
CA THR A 372 2.48 0.53 55.87
C THR A 372 1.23 1.35 55.45
N ALA A 373 0.22 0.82 54.75
CA ALA A 373 -0.17 -0.56 54.42
C ALA A 373 -0.90 -0.66 53.06
N ALA A 374 -1.26 -1.87 52.62
CA ALA A 374 -2.27 -2.10 51.57
C ALA A 374 -3.67 -2.33 52.18
N PRO A 375 -4.74 -2.03 51.43
CA PRO A 375 -5.86 -2.96 51.26
C PRO A 375 -6.13 -3.19 49.74
N GLN A 376 -6.44 -4.39 49.23
CA GLN A 376 -7.34 -5.47 49.67
C GLN A 376 -8.81 -5.23 49.28
N GLU A 377 -9.40 -6.23 48.63
CA GLU A 377 -10.77 -6.24 48.08
C GLU A 377 -11.85 -6.18 49.16
N VAL A 378 -13.02 -5.63 48.80
CA VAL A 378 -14.30 -5.98 49.42
C VAL A 378 -15.34 -6.15 48.31
N ASN A 379 -16.12 -7.23 48.39
CA ASN A 379 -17.17 -7.60 47.45
C ASN A 379 -18.47 -7.78 48.26
N GLU A 380 -19.56 -7.12 47.91
CA GLU A 380 -20.84 -7.29 48.60
C GLU A 380 -22.04 -7.06 47.66
N VAL A 381 -23.11 -7.82 47.88
CA VAL A 381 -24.28 -7.94 46.99
C VAL A 381 -25.55 -7.89 47.82
N GLN A 382 -26.54 -7.09 47.42
CA GLN A 382 -27.92 -7.31 47.89
C GLN A 382 -29.01 -6.80 46.94
N GLU A 383 -30.17 -7.46 47.03
CA GLU A 383 -31.34 -7.38 46.17
C GLU A 383 -32.60 -7.23 47.04
N THR A 384 -33.60 -6.43 46.66
CA THR A 384 -35.03 -6.67 46.99
C THR A 384 -35.99 -5.89 46.07
N ALA A 385 -37.19 -6.46 45.87
CA ALA A 385 -38.27 -6.01 44.96
C ALA A 385 -39.19 -4.92 45.58
N ALA A 386 -40.36 -4.46 45.05
CA ALA A 386 -41.28 -5.00 44.04
C ALA A 386 -42.33 -3.97 43.52
N ALA A 387 -43.14 -4.39 42.52
CA ALA A 387 -44.45 -3.84 42.08
C ALA A 387 -44.46 -2.47 41.34
N GLN A 388 -45.44 -2.11 40.47
CA GLN A 388 -46.74 -2.71 40.08
C GLN A 388 -47.17 -2.23 38.65
N ALA A 389 -48.24 -2.80 38.04
CA ALA A 389 -48.78 -2.47 36.69
C ALA A 389 -50.33 -2.69 36.66
N PRO A 390 -51.12 -2.50 35.55
CA PRO A 390 -50.85 -2.03 34.16
C PRO A 390 -51.75 -0.79 33.78
N ALA A 391 -52.39 -0.49 32.61
CA ALA A 391 -52.68 -1.19 31.34
C ALA A 391 -53.28 -0.29 30.20
N LYS A 392 -53.31 -0.81 28.96
CA LYS A 392 -54.30 -0.62 27.84
C LYS A 392 -54.45 0.70 27.04
N GLU A 393 -53.83 0.76 25.84
CA GLU A 393 -54.43 0.53 24.47
C GLU A 393 -55.95 0.58 24.21
N PRO A 394 -56.44 0.61 22.92
CA PRO A 394 -55.94 1.17 21.64
C PRO A 394 -57.12 1.91 20.90
N PRO A 395 -57.54 1.66 19.62
CA PRO A 395 -56.93 1.62 18.27
C PRO A 395 -57.52 2.78 17.38
N PRO A 396 -57.76 2.75 16.02
CA PRO A 396 -57.29 1.91 14.89
C PRO A 396 -56.81 2.71 13.62
N SER A 397 -56.53 1.99 12.52
CA SER A 397 -56.13 2.47 11.17
C SER A 397 -57.28 2.49 10.13
N ASP A 398 -57.11 3.17 8.98
CA ASP A 398 -57.26 2.60 7.61
C ASP A 398 -57.06 3.64 6.45
N SER A 399 -56.96 3.14 5.21
CA SER A 399 -56.81 3.89 3.92
C SER A 399 -58.15 3.95 3.14
N PRO A 400 -58.30 4.34 1.83
CA PRO A 400 -57.37 4.91 0.81
C PRO A 400 -57.98 6.06 -0.07
N SER A 401 -57.31 6.42 -1.19
CA SER A 401 -57.86 6.94 -2.50
C SER A 401 -57.59 8.39 -2.96
N GLN A 402 -57.38 8.54 -4.28
CA GLN A 402 -57.47 9.76 -5.14
C GLN A 402 -58.91 9.87 -5.75
N PRO A 403 -59.32 10.83 -6.64
CA PRO A 403 -58.57 11.81 -7.47
C PRO A 403 -59.20 13.22 -7.73
N ALA A 404 -58.50 14.04 -8.56
CA ALA A 404 -59.02 15.12 -9.45
C ALA A 404 -59.68 16.39 -8.83
N ALA A 405 -59.65 17.60 -9.41
CA ALA A 405 -58.89 18.21 -10.52
C ALA A 405 -58.81 19.76 -10.27
N ALA A 406 -57.94 20.53 -10.95
CA ALA A 406 -58.32 21.29 -12.16
C ALA A 406 -57.09 21.84 -12.94
N GLN A 407 -57.28 22.11 -14.23
CA GLN A 407 -56.31 22.71 -15.18
C GLN A 407 -56.65 24.21 -15.38
N THR A 408 -55.76 25.11 -15.82
CA THR A 408 -55.23 25.32 -17.20
C THR A 408 -53.85 26.04 -17.14
N ALA A 409 -52.83 25.78 -17.98
CA ALA A 409 -52.69 25.90 -19.46
C ALA A 409 -52.68 27.36 -19.98
N GLN A 410 -51.88 27.82 -20.97
CA GLN A 410 -50.56 27.48 -21.59
C GLN A 410 -50.17 28.68 -22.56
N PRO A 411 -49.05 28.72 -23.34
CA PRO A 411 -48.40 29.99 -23.75
C PRO A 411 -48.56 30.45 -25.25
N PRO A 412 -47.50 30.67 -26.08
CA PRO A 412 -47.04 32.01 -26.53
C PRO A 412 -47.12 32.26 -28.06
N PRO A 413 -46.56 33.39 -28.58
CA PRO A 413 -45.63 33.33 -29.74
C PRO A 413 -44.45 34.35 -29.69
N ALA A 414 -43.65 34.48 -30.78
CA ALA A 414 -42.25 34.95 -30.73
C ALA A 414 -41.75 35.85 -31.91
N ALA A 415 -40.55 36.47 -31.72
CA ALA A 415 -39.51 36.85 -32.72
C ALA A 415 -39.89 37.88 -33.83
N PRO A 416 -39.00 38.31 -34.79
CA PRO A 416 -37.55 38.08 -35.06
C PRO A 416 -36.72 39.42 -34.95
N PRO A 417 -35.57 39.75 -35.63
CA PRO A 417 -34.73 39.10 -36.66
C PRO A 417 -33.19 39.07 -36.40
N VAL A 418 -32.34 39.72 -37.24
CA VAL A 418 -30.89 39.43 -37.46
C VAL A 418 -29.98 40.66 -37.64
N GLN A 419 -28.65 40.46 -37.47
CA GLN A 419 -27.59 41.08 -38.29
C GLN A 419 -26.33 40.19 -38.39
N GLU A 420 -25.37 40.53 -39.24
CA GLU A 420 -24.39 39.60 -39.87
C GLU A 420 -22.98 40.26 -40.05
N ALA A 421 -21.88 39.53 -39.82
CA ALA A 421 -20.51 39.92 -40.23
C ALA A 421 -19.47 38.77 -40.15
N ALA A 422 -18.45 38.82 -41.01
CA ALA A 422 -17.20 38.03 -41.03
C ALA A 422 -16.17 38.72 -41.96
N PRO A 423 -14.93 38.24 -42.16
CA PRO A 423 -13.97 37.57 -41.26
C PRO A 423 -12.63 38.36 -41.13
N HIS A 424 -11.72 37.99 -40.21
CA HIS A 424 -10.32 38.45 -40.23
C HIS A 424 -9.31 37.38 -39.77
N SER A 425 -8.04 37.53 -40.17
CA SER A 425 -6.97 36.52 -40.13
C SER A 425 -5.94 36.77 -39.00
N PRO A 426 -5.00 35.84 -38.71
CA PRO A 426 -4.38 35.71 -37.38
C PRO A 426 -3.12 36.57 -37.14
N ALA A 427 -2.76 36.73 -35.87
CA ALA A 427 -1.45 37.26 -35.44
C ALA A 427 -1.02 36.70 -34.06
N SER A 428 0.28 36.40 -33.93
CA SER A 428 1.06 36.21 -32.69
C SER A 428 0.46 35.36 -31.56
N SER A 429 0.80 34.07 -31.55
CA SER A 429 1.04 33.34 -30.29
C SER A 429 2.25 33.96 -29.57
N GLY A 430 2.05 34.44 -28.35
CA GLY A 430 3.14 34.88 -27.48
C GLY A 430 3.61 33.73 -26.60
N THR A 431 4.76 33.15 -26.89
CA THR A 431 5.32 32.04 -26.10
C THR A 431 5.67 32.53 -24.68
N LYS A 432 4.92 32.07 -23.67
CA LYS A 432 5.40 32.08 -22.28
C LYS A 432 6.61 31.16 -22.18
N ARG A 433 7.58 31.50 -21.34
CA ARG A 433 8.73 30.64 -21.03
C ARG A 433 8.37 29.70 -19.88
N PRO A 434 8.94 28.49 -19.81
CA PRO A 434 8.78 27.57 -18.68
C PRO A 434 9.73 27.96 -17.53
N GLU A 435 9.64 29.21 -17.05
CA GLU A 435 10.49 29.75 -15.95
C GLU A 435 9.66 30.23 -14.74
N ASP A 436 8.32 30.26 -14.86
CA ASP A 436 7.38 30.51 -13.76
C ASP A 436 6.50 29.25 -13.56
N PHE A 437 7.07 28.15 -13.06
CA PHE A 437 6.29 27.21 -12.26
C PHE A 437 6.00 27.90 -10.92
N ASP A 438 4.74 27.98 -10.49
CA ASP A 438 4.37 28.66 -9.25
C ASP A 438 5.02 27.93 -8.06
N LEU A 439 6.10 28.51 -7.54
CA LEU A 439 6.87 27.95 -6.43
C LEU A 439 6.04 27.86 -5.14
N ASP A 440 4.93 28.58 -5.08
CA ASP A 440 3.93 28.50 -4.02
C ASP A 440 3.21 27.14 -4.02
N LEU A 441 3.07 26.45 -5.16
CA LEU A 441 2.47 25.10 -5.23
C LEU A 441 3.37 24.04 -4.58
N LEU A 442 4.67 24.30 -4.46
CA LEU A 442 5.63 23.46 -3.72
C LEU A 442 5.72 23.82 -2.23
N LEU A 443 5.15 24.95 -1.79
CA LEU A 443 5.18 25.36 -0.38
C LEU A 443 4.13 24.64 0.48
N ASP A 444 3.07 24.11 -0.13
CA ASP A 444 1.99 23.39 0.56
C ASP A 444 2.23 21.86 0.66
N ILE A 445 3.38 21.37 0.18
CA ILE A 445 3.77 19.95 0.31
C ILE A 445 4.16 19.65 1.77
N PRO A 446 3.52 18.69 2.46
CA PRO A 446 3.94 18.28 3.80
C PRO A 446 5.28 17.52 3.73
N LEU A 447 6.21 17.86 4.61
CA LEU A 447 7.53 17.22 4.74
C LEU A 447 7.70 16.59 6.11
N GLU A 448 8.30 15.40 6.18
CA GLU A 448 8.55 14.71 7.45
C GLU A 448 9.78 15.30 8.14
N ILE A 449 9.59 16.02 9.25
CA ILE A 449 10.68 16.67 9.99
C ILE A 449 11.23 15.74 11.09
N LYS A 450 12.31 15.01 10.78
CA LYS A 450 13.03 14.16 11.75
C LYS A 450 14.07 14.98 12.51
N VAL A 451 14.01 14.98 13.84
CA VAL A 451 15.04 15.62 14.68
C VAL A 451 15.91 14.54 15.33
N GLU A 452 17.18 14.50 14.94
CA GLU A 452 18.08 13.44 15.36
C GLU A 452 18.94 13.85 16.55
N LEU A 453 18.64 13.27 17.73
CA LEU A 453 19.41 13.53 18.95
C LEU A 453 20.86 13.04 18.82
N GLY A 454 21.12 11.94 18.10
CA GLY A 454 22.47 11.52 17.72
C GLY A 454 22.55 10.06 17.26
N ARG A 455 23.55 9.75 16.42
CA ARG A 455 23.83 8.38 15.94
C ARG A 455 24.76 7.65 16.89
N THR A 456 24.79 6.32 16.80
CA THR A 456 25.85 5.48 17.39
C THR A 456 26.07 4.24 16.53
N ARG A 457 27.21 3.59 16.70
CA ARG A 457 27.54 2.33 16.04
C ARG A 457 27.90 1.32 17.13
N ILE A 458 27.00 0.36 17.35
CA ILE A 458 27.20 -0.79 18.24
C ILE A 458 27.49 -2.03 17.42
N GLN A 459 28.11 -3.05 18.03
CA GLN A 459 28.35 -4.32 17.37
C GLN A 459 27.04 -5.13 17.26
N ILE A 460 26.93 -6.00 16.26
CA ILE A 460 25.75 -6.88 16.09
C ILE A 460 25.51 -7.74 17.35
N GLN A 461 26.58 -8.19 18.02
CA GLN A 461 26.48 -8.89 19.30
C GLN A 461 25.90 -8.00 20.42
N GLU A 462 26.16 -6.69 20.44
CA GLU A 462 25.62 -5.77 21.44
C GLU A 462 24.13 -5.48 21.16
N LEU A 463 23.77 -5.30 19.88
CA LEU A 463 22.38 -5.14 19.42
C LEU A 463 21.51 -6.33 19.86
N LEU A 464 21.98 -7.57 19.63
CA LEU A 464 21.29 -8.80 20.01
C LEU A 464 21.19 -9.02 21.54
N ASN A 465 21.88 -8.22 22.36
CA ASN A 465 21.79 -8.26 23.82
C ASN A 465 21.01 -7.09 24.42
N LEU A 466 20.40 -6.22 23.61
CA LEU A 466 19.53 -5.15 24.11
C LEU A 466 18.21 -5.72 24.63
N SER A 467 17.90 -5.41 25.89
CA SER A 467 16.61 -5.69 26.53
C SER A 467 15.94 -4.40 27.03
N PRO A 468 14.62 -4.38 27.28
CA PRO A 468 13.93 -3.19 27.79
C PRO A 468 14.61 -2.60 29.04
N GLY A 469 14.98 -1.32 28.97
CA GLY A 469 15.78 -0.63 30.00
C GLY A 469 17.29 -0.56 29.72
N SER A 470 17.78 -1.13 28.61
CA SER A 470 19.19 -1.02 28.19
C SER A 470 19.55 0.40 27.73
N ALA A 471 20.57 1.00 28.36
CA ALA A 471 21.00 2.37 28.06
C ALA A 471 22.04 2.42 26.92
N VAL A 472 21.59 2.67 25.70
CA VAL A 472 22.44 2.89 24.53
C VAL A 472 23.07 4.29 24.58
N ARG A 473 24.40 4.39 24.36
CA ARG A 473 25.12 5.68 24.34
C ARG A 473 25.22 6.22 22.93
N LEU A 474 24.70 7.44 22.72
CA LEU A 474 24.81 8.17 21.46
C LEU A 474 26.20 8.83 21.34
N VAL A 475 26.70 8.98 20.12
CA VAL A 475 28.00 9.62 19.83
C VAL A 475 27.75 11.10 19.51
N ARG A 476 27.73 11.93 20.55
CA ARG A 476 27.64 13.39 20.47
C ARG A 476 28.25 14.01 21.73
N LEU A 477 28.80 15.22 21.65
CA LEU A 477 29.32 15.95 22.81
C LEU A 477 28.22 16.76 23.50
N GLU A 478 28.35 16.94 24.82
CA GLU A 478 27.42 17.74 25.61
C GLU A 478 27.41 19.20 25.12
N GLY A 479 26.26 19.65 24.60
CA GLY A 479 26.08 21.01 24.08
C GLY A 479 26.25 21.18 22.57
N GLU A 480 26.49 20.11 21.80
CA GLU A 480 26.39 20.18 20.34
C GLU A 480 24.93 20.29 19.88
N PRO A 481 24.62 21.08 18.82
CA PRO A 481 23.27 21.18 18.29
C PRO A 481 22.85 19.86 17.63
N VAL A 482 21.56 19.54 17.75
CA VAL A 482 20.91 18.45 17.02
C VAL A 482 20.67 18.84 15.56
N ASP A 483 20.73 17.84 14.70
CA ASP A 483 20.44 17.99 13.27
C ASP A 483 18.93 17.86 13.05
N ILE A 484 18.38 18.74 12.21
CA ILE A 484 16.97 18.78 11.84
C ILE A 484 16.91 18.41 10.36
N LEU A 485 16.44 17.19 10.12
CA LEU A 485 16.28 16.61 8.80
C LEU A 485 14.84 16.85 8.32
N ALA A 486 14.65 16.94 7.01
CA ALA A 486 13.35 16.89 6.36
C ALA A 486 13.47 15.94 5.17
N ASN A 487 12.67 14.87 5.15
CA ASN A 487 12.84 13.73 4.23
C ASN A 487 14.33 13.30 4.20
N ASP A 488 14.87 13.03 5.41
CA ASP A 488 16.27 12.66 5.73
C ASP A 488 17.38 13.65 5.30
N THR A 489 17.02 14.78 4.70
CA THR A 489 17.94 15.83 4.22
C THR A 489 18.14 16.95 5.25
N LEU A 490 19.39 17.39 5.49
CA LEU A 490 19.73 18.39 6.52
C LEU A 490 19.30 19.83 6.18
N ILE A 491 18.12 20.23 6.67
CA ILE A 491 17.57 21.57 6.45
C ILE A 491 17.97 22.61 7.51
N ALA A 492 18.29 22.18 8.74
CA ALA A 492 18.57 23.07 9.85
C ALA A 492 19.32 22.38 11.00
N ARG A 493 19.79 23.18 11.96
CA ARG A 493 20.34 22.75 13.25
C ARG A 493 19.66 23.49 14.39
N GLY A 494 19.60 22.86 15.56
CA GLY A 494 19.00 23.47 16.74
C GLY A 494 19.52 22.93 18.06
N GLU A 495 19.23 23.62 19.15
CA GLU A 495 19.54 23.18 20.51
C GLU A 495 18.30 22.57 21.15
N VAL A 496 18.47 21.44 21.86
CA VAL A 496 17.38 20.90 22.70
C VAL A 496 17.20 21.83 23.91
N VAL A 497 16.04 22.46 24.00
CA VAL A 497 15.62 23.26 25.14
C VAL A 497 14.54 22.52 25.92
N VAL A 498 14.65 22.52 27.24
CA VAL A 498 13.63 21.94 28.13
C VAL A 498 12.97 23.06 28.91
N GLN A 499 11.65 23.17 28.81
CA GLN A 499 10.86 24.16 29.54
C GLN A 499 9.56 23.53 30.01
N ASN A 500 9.24 23.69 31.31
CA ASN A 500 8.04 23.13 31.94
C ASN A 500 7.86 21.63 31.65
N GLU A 501 8.94 20.86 31.83
CA GLU A 501 9.05 19.41 31.58
C GLU A 501 8.81 18.96 30.13
N LYS A 502 8.65 19.90 29.18
CA LYS A 502 8.54 19.63 27.74
C LYS A 502 9.88 19.87 27.05
N TYR A 503 10.27 18.92 26.20
CA TYR A 503 11.35 19.07 25.24
C TYR A 503 10.87 19.89 24.04
N GLY A 504 11.71 20.81 23.56
CA GLY A 504 11.50 21.55 22.33
C GLY A 504 12.85 21.84 21.66
N ILE A 505 12.83 22.21 20.38
CA ILE A 505 14.05 22.45 19.60
C ILE A 505 14.13 23.93 19.26
N ARG A 506 15.13 24.62 19.79
CA ARG A 506 15.46 26.00 19.39
C ARG A 506 16.36 25.93 18.16
N VAL A 507 15.77 26.15 16.99
CA VAL A 507 16.53 26.26 15.73
C VAL A 507 17.58 27.39 15.87
N THR A 508 18.84 27.06 15.62
CA THR A 508 20.00 27.98 15.71
C THR A 508 20.54 28.37 14.34
N GLU A 509 20.47 27.48 13.36
CA GLU A 509 20.94 27.69 11.99
C GLU A 509 20.00 26.99 11.00
N ILE A 510 19.81 27.57 9.81
CA ILE A 510 18.94 27.02 8.75
C ILE A 510 19.69 27.09 7.42
N THR A 511 19.79 25.96 6.72
CA THR A 511 20.39 25.83 5.39
C THR A 511 19.72 26.79 4.39
N SER A 512 20.45 27.34 3.41
CA SER A 512 19.92 28.41 2.54
C SER A 512 18.73 27.95 1.69
N ARG A 513 17.82 28.85 1.31
CA ARG A 513 16.61 28.47 0.52
C ARG A 513 16.97 27.83 -0.82
N LEU A 514 18.07 28.25 -1.46
CA LEU A 514 18.53 27.66 -2.73
C LEU A 514 19.13 26.26 -2.52
N ASP A 515 19.91 26.07 -1.46
CA ASP A 515 20.55 24.78 -1.20
C ASP A 515 19.52 23.75 -0.73
N ARG A 516 18.53 24.16 0.08
CA ARG A 516 17.38 23.30 0.44
C ARG A 516 16.55 22.89 -0.77
N ILE A 517 16.25 23.82 -1.68
CA ILE A 517 15.48 23.49 -2.90
C ILE A 517 16.29 22.56 -3.82
N ARG A 518 17.62 22.72 -3.89
CA ARG A 518 18.51 21.81 -4.63
C ARG A 518 18.60 20.43 -4.00
N SER A 519 18.62 20.32 -2.68
CA SER A 519 18.56 19.02 -1.99
C SER A 519 17.13 18.42 -1.94
N PHE A 520 16.14 19.10 -2.51
CA PHE A 520 14.80 18.58 -2.82
C PHE A 520 14.52 18.60 -4.34
N SER A 521 15.55 18.81 -5.16
CA SER A 521 15.48 18.57 -6.60
C SER A 521 15.83 17.10 -6.79
N ILE A 522 14.78 16.30 -7.01
CA ILE A 522 14.87 14.98 -7.62
C ILE A 522 15.45 15.18 -9.03
#